data_AF-A0A833D2I8-F1
#
_entry.id   AF-A0A833D2I8-F1
#
_cell.length_a   1.000
_cell.length_b   1.000
_cell.length_c   1.000
_cell.angle_alpha   90.00
_cell.angle_beta   90.00
_cell.angle_gamma   90.00
#
_symmetry.space_group_name_H-M   'P 1'
#
loop_
_entity.id
_entity.type
_entity.pdbx_description
1 polymer ?
#
loop_
_entity_poly.entity_id
_entity_poly.type
_entity_poly.pdbx_seq_one_letter_code
_entity_poly.pdbx_strand_id
1 'polypeptide(L)' 'MNFLQFLGALEIGLIYGLVAIGVYLTFRVIDFPDLTVDG' A
#
# COMPACT_ATOMS: atom_id res chain seq x y z
N MET A 1 -13.82 21.43 1.83
CA MET A 1 -13.90 20.01 1.43
C MET A 1 -15.34 19.59 1.50
N ASN A 2 -15.89 19.03 0.43
CA ASN A 2 -17.26 18.50 0.43
C ASN A 2 -17.26 17.00 0.75
N PHE A 3 -18.43 16.45 1.04
CA PHE A 3 -18.60 15.05 1.44
C PHE A 3 -18.10 14.07 0.37
N LEU A 4 -18.29 14.39 -0.91
CA LEU A 4 -17.84 13.58 -2.04
C LEU A 4 -16.31 13.50 -2.12
N GLN A 5 -15.62 14.62 -1.91
CA GLN A 5 -14.16 14.68 -1.88
C GLN A 5 -13.58 13.88 -0.72
N PHE A 6 -14.24 13.90 0.44
CA PHE A 6 -13.83 13.10 1.60
C PHE A 6 -13.97 11.60 1.33
N LEU A 7 -15.09 11.18 0.76
CA LEU A 7 -15.32 9.79 0.34
C LEU A 7 -14.30 9.31 -0.69
N GLY A 8 -14.02 10.13 -1.71
CA GLY A 8 -13.01 9.81 -2.73
C GLY A 8 -11.59 9.70 -2.16
N ALA A 9 -11.23 10.57 -1.21
CA ALA A 9 -9.94 10.46 -0.51
C ALA A 9 -9.84 9.18 0.32
N LEU A 10 -10.93 8.77 0.97
CA LEU A 10 -10.98 7.55 1.77
C LEU A 10 -10.90 6.29 0.89
N GLU A 11 -11.60 6.26 -0.24
CA GLU A 11 -11.54 5.15 -1.20
C GLU A 11 -10.11 4.95 -1.74
N ILE A 12 -9.48 6.03 -2.21
CA ILE A 12 -8.11 5.99 -2.71
C ILE A 12 -7.12 5.61 -1.61
N GLY A 13 -7.29 6.15 -0.40
CA GLY A 13 -6.46 5.83 0.75
C GLY A 13 -6.54 4.35 1.15
N LEU A 14 -7.72 3.74 1.09
CA LEU A 14 -7.90 2.31 1.35
C LEU A 14 -7.23 1.45 0.28
N ILE A 15 -7.33 1.83 -1.00
CA ILE A 15 -6.66 1.11 -2.09
C ILE A 15 -5.15 1.12 -1.90
N TYR A 16 -4.55 2.29 -1.65
CA TYR A 16 -3.11 2.37 -1.38
C TYR A 16 -2.70 1.71 -0.07
N GLY A 17 -3.57 1.74 0.94
CA GLY A 17 -3.39 1.02 2.19
C GLY A 17 -3.26 -0.49 1.99
N LEU A 18 -4.10 -1.08 1.13
CA LEU A 18 -4.00 -2.50 0.78
C LEU A 18 -2.67 -2.83 0.08
N VAL A 19 -2.21 -1.97 -0.83
CA VAL A 19 -0.90 -2.13 -1.48
C VAL A 19 0.23 -2.07 -0.45
N ALA A 20 0.20 -1.10 0.46
CA ALA A 20 1.19 -0.95 1.52
C ALA A 20 1.22 -2.15 2.48
N ILE A 21 0.06 -2.73 2.82
CA ILE A 21 -0.03 -3.97 3.59
C ILE A 21 0.64 -5.12 2.84
N GLY A 22 0.40 -5.25 1.53
CA GLY A 22 1.05 -6.27 0.70
C GLY A 22 2.58 -6.16 0.73
N VAL A 23 3.11 -4.94 0.56
CA VAL A 23 4.56 -4.66 0.64
C VAL A 23 5.11 -4.99 2.04
N TYR A 24 4.42 -4.56 3.10
CA TYR A 24 4.83 -4.84 4.47
C TYR A 24 4.90 -6.34 4.75
N LEU A 25 3.88 -7.10 4.36
CA LEU A 25 3.87 -8.54 4.56
C LEU A 25 5.03 -9.23 3.82
N THR A 26 5.26 -8.88 2.56
CA THR A 26 6.32 -9.48 1.73
C THR A 26 7.71 -9.28 2.33
N PHE A 27 8.07 -8.04 2.69
CA PHE A 27 9.44 -7.76 3.16
C PHE A 27 9.63 -7.93 4.66
N ARG A 28 8.59 -7.73 5.47
CA ARG A 28 8.74 -7.74 6.94
C ARG A 28 8.30 -9.04 7.59
N VAL A 29 7.32 -9.74 7.02
CA VAL A 29 6.75 -10.96 7.60
C VAL A 29 7.27 -12.20 6.88
N ILE A 30 7.24 -12.19 5.55
CA ILE A 30 7.71 -13.30 4.71
C ILE A 30 9.24 -13.24 4.53
N ASP A 31 9.85 -12.07 4.74
CA ASP A 31 11.29 -11.83 4.56
C ASP A 31 11.77 -12.23 3.17
N PHE A 32 10.92 -11.96 2.16
CA PHE A 32 11.22 -12.28 0.78
C PHE A 32 12.34 -11.34 0.28
N PRO A 33 13.43 -11.89 -0.30
CA PRO A 33 14.55 -11.07 -0.75
C PRO A 33 14.07 -10.11 -1.83
N ASP A 34 14.50 -8.85 -1.75
CA ASP A 34 14.20 -7.86 -2.78
C ASP A 34 14.79 -8.30 -4.12
N LEU A 35 13.97 -8.24 -5.17
CA LEU A 35 14.33 -8.70 -6.51
C LEU A 35 14.72 -7.54 -7.43
N THR A 36 14.93 -6.35 -6.87
CA THR A 36 15.51 -5.23 -7.61
C THR A 36 16.89 -5.60 -8.16
N VAL A 37 17.23 -5.06 -9.33
CA VAL A 37 18.45 -5.42 -10.09
C VAL A 37 19.70 -4.73 -9.51
N ASP A 38 19.72 -4.53 -8.18
CA ASP A 38 20.75 -3.82 -7.43
C ASP A 38 21.45 -4.73 -6.39
N GLY A 39 21.34 -6.05 -6.54
CA GLY A 39 22.19 -7.02 -5.85
C GLY A 39 23.64 -6.96 -6.33
#